data_AF-A0A024VEY9-F1
#
_entry.id   AF-A0A024VEY9-F1
#
_cell.length_a   1.000
_cell.length_b   1.000
_cell.length_c   1.000
_cell.angle_alpha   90.00
_cell.angle_beta   90.00
_cell.angle_gamma   90.00
#
_symmetry.space_group_name_H-M   'P 1'
#
loop_
_entity.id
_entity.type
_entity.pdbx_description
1 polymer ?
#
loop_
_entity_poly.entity_id
_entity_poly.type
_entity_poly.pdbx_seq_one_letter_code
_entity_poly.pdbx_strand_id
1 'polypeptide(L)'
;MFKGNKIRVGTINIFNSAWYTIKEKLSVYPFEYNYNIDRKNLLYKHFFYNKLDIICLQEVDSFMINDLKKKFFDHDFILHTPEHVNTKSPKRICNCHIHWNPLYPDIKLYHAYLIIRDFYEFIQNTVQDIPFIPLLLIGDFNSTPHIDHKKEDEIIQASGVYELITTGRISKNHAHHPARLRKSEAFYSYPELKIPPFKSVFKEINGKEPEFTNKTPSFEGCIDYIFYKELIPISTETIPRNLKDIKMLPNEHFPSDHIMLTSEFFIV
;
A
#
# COMPACT_ATOMS: atom_id res chain seq x y z
N MET A 1 12.06 -26.66 -14.76
CA MET A 1 12.72 -25.34 -14.75
C MET A 1 11.78 -24.38 -15.47
N PHE A 2 11.04 -23.56 -14.72
CA PHE A 2 10.05 -22.66 -15.33
C PHE A 2 10.79 -21.61 -16.19
N LYS A 3 10.38 -21.44 -17.45
CA LYS A 3 10.84 -20.34 -18.32
C LYS A 3 9.88 -19.16 -18.09
N GLY A 4 10.32 -18.17 -17.34
CA GLY A 4 9.51 -17.01 -16.98
C GLY A 4 10.39 -15.86 -16.54
N ASN A 5 9.86 -14.64 -16.62
CA ASN A 5 10.61 -13.43 -16.28
C ASN A 5 10.44 -13.13 -14.80
N LYS A 6 11.53 -12.70 -14.16
CA LYS A 6 11.49 -12.14 -12.82
C LYS A 6 11.11 -10.67 -12.89
N ILE A 7 10.29 -10.23 -11.94
CA ILE A 7 10.01 -8.81 -11.73
C ILE A 7 10.27 -8.44 -10.27
N ARG A 8 10.91 -7.31 -10.05
CA ARG A 8 11.11 -6.71 -8.73
C ARG A 8 10.25 -5.47 -8.60
N VAL A 9 9.38 -5.47 -7.59
CA VAL A 9 8.41 -4.39 -7.35
C VAL A 9 8.74 -3.71 -6.03
N GLY A 10 8.53 -2.39 -5.98
CA GLY A 10 8.71 -1.58 -4.79
C GLY A 10 7.53 -0.66 -4.55
N THR A 11 7.20 -0.39 -3.28
CA THR A 11 6.20 0.60 -2.90
C THR A 11 6.64 1.43 -1.71
N ILE A 12 6.26 2.71 -1.72
CA ILE A 12 6.45 3.62 -0.59
C ILE A 12 5.51 4.81 -0.71
N ASN A 13 4.86 5.16 0.39
CA ASN A 13 4.23 6.46 0.57
C ASN A 13 5.35 7.48 0.78
N ILE A 14 5.50 8.42 -0.16
CA ILE A 14 6.62 9.36 -0.14
C ILE A 14 6.26 10.68 0.52
N PHE A 15 5.21 10.73 1.35
CA PHE A 15 4.91 11.81 2.29
C PHE A 15 4.69 13.20 1.65
N ASN A 16 3.49 13.75 1.82
CA ASN A 16 3.10 15.09 1.37
C ASN A 16 2.97 16.11 2.52
N SER A 17 3.75 17.18 2.38
CA SER A 17 3.79 18.41 3.19
C SER A 17 2.46 18.98 3.72
N ALA A 18 1.36 18.88 2.98
CA ALA A 18 0.15 19.64 3.27
C ALA A 18 -0.63 19.12 4.48
N TRP A 19 -0.63 17.81 4.73
CA TRP A 19 -1.43 17.21 5.80
C TRP A 19 -0.74 17.26 7.17
N TYR A 20 0.58 17.12 7.18
CA TYR A 20 1.40 17.18 8.40
C TYR A 20 1.30 18.56 9.07
N THR A 21 1.37 19.63 8.28
CA THR A 21 1.33 21.03 8.75
C THR A 21 0.00 21.42 9.44
N ILE A 22 -1.11 20.74 9.12
CA ILE A 22 -2.45 21.12 9.60
C ILE A 22 -2.86 20.39 10.89
N LYS A 23 -2.38 19.15 11.09
CA LYS A 23 -2.86 18.27 12.19
C LYS A 23 -1.94 18.25 13.40
N GLU A 24 -0.62 18.29 13.20
CA GLU A 24 0.31 18.40 14.31
C GLU A 24 0.50 19.89 14.62
N LYS A 25 -0.13 20.38 15.68
CA LYS A 25 -0.08 21.76 16.15
C LYS A 25 1.30 22.22 16.65
N LEU A 26 2.38 21.56 16.22
CA LEU A 26 3.76 21.84 16.57
C LEU A 26 4.67 21.60 15.37
N SER A 27 5.57 22.56 15.18
CA SER A 27 6.72 22.61 14.28
C SER A 27 7.64 21.38 14.40
N VAL A 28 7.52 20.39 13.53
CA VAL A 28 8.52 19.31 13.45
C VAL A 28 9.27 19.30 12.12
N TYR A 29 8.65 19.67 11.00
CA TYR A 29 9.35 19.73 9.71
C TYR A 29 8.94 20.97 8.89
N PRO A 30 9.88 21.87 8.53
CA PRO A 30 9.58 23.07 7.75
C PRO A 30 9.20 22.71 6.30
N PHE A 31 8.48 23.61 5.61
CA PHE A 31 8.19 23.52 4.16
C PHE A 31 9.46 23.20 3.33
N GLU A 32 10.61 23.70 3.80
CA GLU A 32 11.95 23.42 3.27
C GLU A 32 12.31 21.93 3.25
N TYR A 33 11.82 21.10 4.18
CA TYR A 33 12.08 19.65 4.19
C TYR A 33 11.52 18.94 2.94
N ASN A 34 10.40 19.40 2.41
CA ASN A 34 9.72 18.74 1.28
C ASN A 34 10.44 18.95 -0.05
N TYR A 35 11.04 20.14 -0.20
CA TYR A 35 11.88 20.50 -1.35
C TYR A 35 13.37 20.32 -1.05
N ASN A 36 13.70 19.79 0.12
CA ASN A 36 15.06 19.56 0.56
C ASN A 36 15.75 18.62 -0.43
N ILE A 37 16.88 19.08 -0.96
CA ILE A 37 17.63 18.36 -1.96
C ILE A 37 18.16 17.01 -1.42
N ASP A 38 18.52 16.97 -0.15
CA ASP A 38 19.01 15.77 0.53
C ASP A 38 17.89 14.74 0.67
N ARG A 39 16.68 15.17 1.04
CA ARG A 39 15.49 14.30 1.09
C ARG A 39 15.20 13.67 -0.28
N LYS A 40 15.17 14.48 -1.34
CA LYS A 40 14.97 13.98 -2.71
C LYS A 40 16.08 13.02 -3.13
N ASN A 41 17.34 13.34 -2.81
CA ASN A 41 18.48 12.48 -3.09
C ASN A 41 18.39 11.13 -2.35
N LEU A 42 17.90 11.11 -1.11
CA LEU A 42 17.64 9.88 -0.37
C LEU A 42 16.53 9.05 -1.04
N LEU A 43 15.43 9.66 -1.46
CA LEU A 43 14.37 8.98 -2.22
C LEU A 43 14.94 8.35 -3.51
N TYR A 44 15.68 9.12 -4.30
CA TYR A 44 16.32 8.60 -5.53
C TYR A 44 17.29 7.47 -5.24
N LYS A 45 18.06 7.57 -4.15
CA LYS A 45 18.94 6.47 -3.72
C LYS A 45 18.13 5.20 -3.45
N HIS A 46 16.99 5.30 -2.76
CA HIS A 46 16.12 4.15 -2.51
C HIS A 46 15.44 3.61 -3.79
N PHE A 47 15.09 4.45 -4.75
CA PHE A 47 14.46 3.99 -6.00
C PHE A 47 15.45 3.25 -6.91
N PHE A 48 16.64 3.82 -7.09
CA PHE A 48 17.52 3.41 -8.18
C PHE A 48 18.60 2.42 -7.78
N TYR A 49 19.01 2.38 -6.50
CA TYR A 49 20.00 1.39 -6.05
C TYR A 49 19.40 0.00 -5.86
N ASN A 50 18.07 -0.12 -5.77
CA ASN A 50 17.38 -1.38 -5.48
C ASN A 50 16.99 -2.20 -6.71
N LYS A 51 17.39 -1.78 -7.92
CA LYS A 51 17.13 -2.49 -9.20
C LYS A 51 15.66 -2.93 -9.34
N LEU A 52 14.75 -1.99 -9.18
CA LEU A 52 13.31 -2.23 -9.27
C LEU A 52 12.89 -2.19 -10.74
N ASP A 53 11.91 -3.01 -11.12
CA ASP A 53 11.26 -2.94 -12.42
C ASP A 53 9.98 -2.08 -12.35
N ILE A 54 9.32 -2.08 -11.20
CA ILE A 54 8.08 -1.34 -10.95
C ILE A 54 8.17 -0.62 -9.60
N ILE A 55 7.77 0.65 -9.58
CA ILE A 55 7.70 1.47 -8.36
C ILE A 55 6.30 2.06 -8.23
N CYS A 56 5.62 1.74 -7.14
CA CYS A 56 4.32 2.29 -6.77
C CYS A 56 4.50 3.35 -5.68
N LEU A 57 4.12 4.60 -5.98
CA LEU A 57 4.30 5.72 -5.07
C LEU A 57 2.93 6.25 -4.60
N GLN A 58 2.84 6.64 -3.34
CA GLN A 58 1.68 7.36 -2.77
C GLN A 58 2.13 8.75 -2.27
N GLU A 59 1.19 9.67 -2.11
CA GLU A 59 1.44 11.06 -1.68
C GLU A 59 2.43 11.85 -2.54
N VAL A 60 2.41 11.60 -3.85
CA VAL A 60 3.22 12.37 -4.81
C VAL A 60 2.51 13.66 -5.18
N ASP A 61 3.04 14.81 -4.74
CA ASP A 61 2.53 16.12 -5.17
C ASP A 61 2.95 16.47 -6.62
N SER A 62 2.34 17.52 -7.18
CA SER A 62 2.56 17.93 -8.57
C SER A 62 3.98 18.41 -8.86
N PHE A 63 4.68 18.98 -7.88
CA PHE A 63 6.07 19.40 -8.05
C PHE A 63 6.99 18.18 -8.08
N MET A 64 6.78 17.23 -7.17
CA MET A 64 7.51 15.97 -7.13
C MET A 64 7.26 15.13 -8.39
N ILE A 65 6.05 15.14 -8.96
CA ILE A 65 5.77 14.52 -10.26
C ILE A 65 6.70 15.05 -11.36
N ASN A 66 6.94 16.37 -11.42
CA ASN A 66 7.81 16.95 -12.44
C ASN A 66 9.27 16.56 -12.26
N ASP A 67 9.75 16.55 -11.01
CA ASP A 67 11.10 16.10 -10.67
C ASP A 67 11.30 14.60 -11.00
N LEU A 68 10.33 13.76 -10.61
CA LEU A 68 10.31 12.32 -10.89
C LEU A 68 10.29 12.04 -12.39
N LYS A 69 9.49 12.76 -13.19
CA LYS A 69 9.44 12.56 -14.66
C LYS A 69 10.83 12.65 -15.28
N LYS A 70 11.61 13.67 -14.91
CA LYS A 70 12.97 13.84 -15.41
C LYS A 70 13.90 12.74 -14.92
N LYS A 71 13.91 12.48 -13.61
CA LYS A 71 14.82 11.50 -13.01
C LYS A 71 14.53 10.05 -13.42
N PHE A 72 13.26 9.70 -13.60
CA PHE A 72 12.85 8.37 -14.05
C PHE A 72 13.22 8.17 -15.52
N PHE A 73 13.02 9.19 -16.36
CA PHE A 73 13.46 9.14 -17.75
C PHE A 73 14.98 8.92 -17.88
N ASP A 74 15.79 9.62 -17.06
CA ASP A 74 17.24 9.45 -17.02
C ASP A 74 17.68 8.03 -16.58
N HIS A 75 16.77 7.20 -16.07
CA HIS A 75 17.02 5.85 -15.55
C HIS A 75 16.12 4.79 -16.20
N ASP A 76 15.65 5.06 -17.43
CA ASP A 76 14.84 4.15 -18.24
C ASP A 76 13.48 3.74 -17.63
N PHE A 77 12.94 4.54 -16.71
CA PHE A 77 11.59 4.38 -16.16
C PHE A 77 10.56 5.24 -16.88
N ILE A 78 9.36 4.68 -17.06
CA ILE A 78 8.18 5.40 -17.54
C ILE A 78 7.28 5.73 -16.35
N LEU A 79 7.12 7.03 -16.04
CA LEU A 79 6.19 7.47 -15.00
C LEU A 79 4.74 7.47 -15.51
N HIS A 80 3.89 6.69 -14.86
CA HIS A 80 2.45 6.74 -15.08
C HIS A 80 1.77 7.57 -13.99
N THR A 81 1.05 8.62 -14.40
CA THR A 81 0.23 9.46 -13.51
C THR A 81 -1.25 9.30 -13.85
N PRO A 82 -2.19 9.51 -12.90
CA PRO A 82 -3.63 9.36 -13.15
C PRO A 82 -4.15 10.17 -14.34
N GLU A 83 -3.64 11.38 -14.55
CA GLU A 83 -4.06 12.30 -15.62
C GLU A 83 -3.61 11.84 -17.03
N HIS A 84 -2.66 10.90 -17.12
CA HIS A 84 -2.02 10.51 -18.39
C HIS A 84 -2.22 9.02 -18.72
N VAL A 85 -3.21 8.34 -18.12
CA VAL A 85 -3.50 6.93 -18.45
C VAL A 85 -4.31 6.85 -19.74
N ASN A 86 -3.63 7.00 -20.88
CA ASN A 86 -4.20 6.75 -22.21
C ASN A 86 -3.61 5.47 -22.83
N THR A 87 -3.43 4.42 -22.02
CA THR A 87 -2.79 3.17 -22.48
C THR A 87 -3.83 2.14 -22.88
N LYS A 88 -3.75 1.66 -24.12
CA LYS A 88 -4.57 0.57 -24.67
C LYS A 88 -4.31 -0.80 -24.03
N SER A 89 -3.26 -0.94 -23.18
CA SER A 89 -2.92 -2.17 -22.49
C SER A 89 -3.49 -2.19 -21.06
N PRO A 90 -4.22 -3.23 -20.64
CA PRO A 90 -4.70 -3.36 -19.27
C PRO A 90 -3.54 -3.44 -18.30
N LYS A 91 -3.47 -2.48 -17.39
CA LYS A 91 -2.48 -2.49 -16.30
C LYS A 91 -2.94 -3.50 -15.25
N ARG A 92 -2.11 -4.50 -15.00
CA ARG A 92 -2.34 -5.58 -14.03
C ARG A 92 -1.91 -5.22 -12.60
N ILE A 93 -1.75 -3.92 -12.34
CA ILE A 93 -1.23 -3.37 -11.09
C ILE A 93 -2.18 -2.27 -10.64
N CYS A 94 -2.71 -2.43 -9.44
CA CYS A 94 -3.52 -1.42 -8.76
C CYS A 94 -2.66 -0.81 -7.64
N ASN A 95 -2.33 0.47 -7.75
CA ASN A 95 -1.65 1.23 -6.71
C ASN A 95 -2.69 2.04 -5.92
N CYS A 96 -2.72 1.91 -4.60
CA CYS A 96 -3.77 2.45 -3.74
C CYS A 96 -3.22 3.34 -2.63
N HIS A 97 -4.00 4.35 -2.27
CA HIS A 97 -3.88 5.07 -1.00
C HIS A 97 -5.31 5.30 -0.49
N ILE A 98 -5.74 4.49 0.48
CA ILE A 98 -7.15 4.52 0.95
C ILE A 98 -7.36 5.52 2.10
N HIS A 99 -8.59 5.63 2.58
CA HIS A 99 -8.95 6.62 3.60
C HIS A 99 -8.12 6.46 4.89
N TRP A 100 -7.55 7.55 5.38
CA TRP A 100 -6.58 7.49 6.47
C TRP A 100 -7.22 7.41 7.88
N ASN A 101 -8.41 7.98 8.08
CA ASN A 101 -8.91 8.23 9.44
C ASN A 101 -9.25 6.93 10.21
N PRO A 102 -8.56 6.62 11.32
CA PRO A 102 -8.80 5.39 12.10
C PRO A 102 -10.20 5.30 12.71
N LEU A 103 -10.92 6.42 12.87
CA LEU A 103 -12.30 6.45 13.38
C LEU A 103 -13.34 5.90 12.38
N TYR A 104 -12.96 5.70 11.11
CA TYR A 104 -13.87 5.27 10.06
C TYR A 104 -13.40 3.98 9.37
N PRO A 105 -13.21 2.87 10.12
CA PRO A 105 -12.73 1.62 9.54
C PRO A 105 -13.73 1.00 8.55
N ASP A 106 -15.02 1.32 8.67
CA ASP A 106 -16.05 0.94 7.70
C ASP A 106 -15.90 1.68 6.37
N ILE A 107 -15.53 2.97 6.41
CA ILE A 107 -15.20 3.73 5.19
C ILE A 107 -13.96 3.16 4.52
N LYS A 108 -12.91 2.82 5.29
CA LYS A 108 -11.70 2.16 4.75
C LYS A 108 -12.06 0.83 4.08
N LEU A 109 -12.88 0.02 4.76
CA LEU A 109 -13.36 -1.26 4.24
C LEU A 109 -14.12 -1.11 2.91
N TYR A 110 -15.09 -0.19 2.82
CA TYR A 110 -15.83 0.03 1.59
C TYR A 110 -14.96 0.61 0.47
N HIS A 111 -14.02 1.50 0.82
CA HIS A 111 -13.09 2.05 -0.15
C HIS A 111 -12.23 0.94 -0.77
N ALA A 112 -11.66 0.05 0.05
CA ALA A 112 -10.93 -1.12 -0.43
C ALA A 112 -11.80 -2.06 -1.27
N TYR A 113 -13.03 -2.36 -0.80
CA TYR A 113 -13.98 -3.19 -1.54
C TYR A 113 -14.26 -2.68 -2.95
N LEU A 114 -14.58 -1.38 -3.09
CA LEU A 114 -14.90 -0.77 -4.38
C LEU A 114 -13.68 -0.78 -5.31
N ILE A 115 -12.49 -0.40 -4.81
CA ILE A 115 -11.26 -0.42 -5.60
C ILE A 115 -10.99 -1.81 -6.16
N ILE A 116 -11.07 -2.85 -5.32
CA ILE A 116 -10.67 -4.21 -5.72
C ILE A 116 -11.72 -4.82 -6.64
N ARG A 117 -13.01 -4.58 -6.37
CA ARG A 117 -14.09 -4.99 -7.26
C ARG A 117 -13.92 -4.37 -8.65
N ASP A 118 -13.76 -3.05 -8.71
CA ASP A 118 -13.68 -2.32 -9.98
C ASP A 118 -12.38 -2.67 -10.74
N PHE A 119 -11.28 -2.88 -10.02
CA PHE A 119 -10.03 -3.38 -10.61
C PHE A 119 -10.22 -4.77 -11.24
N TYR A 120 -10.89 -5.68 -10.55
CA TYR A 120 -11.13 -7.03 -11.06
C TYR A 120 -12.09 -7.02 -12.24
N GLU A 121 -13.19 -6.26 -12.16
CA GLU A 121 -14.14 -6.08 -13.26
C GLU A 121 -13.44 -5.49 -14.50
N PHE A 122 -12.57 -4.49 -14.33
CA PHE A 122 -11.78 -3.91 -15.41
C PHE A 122 -10.87 -4.96 -16.08
N ILE A 123 -10.17 -5.76 -15.29
CA ILE A 123 -9.29 -6.82 -15.81
C ILE A 123 -10.10 -7.86 -16.58
N GLN A 124 -11.21 -8.35 -16.02
CA GLN A 124 -12.05 -9.34 -16.69
C GLN A 124 -12.63 -8.82 -18.00
N ASN A 125 -13.04 -7.55 -18.04
CA ASN A 125 -13.59 -6.94 -19.25
C ASN A 125 -12.54 -6.67 -20.33
N THR A 126 -11.27 -6.47 -19.94
CA THR A 126 -10.19 -6.12 -20.89
C THR A 126 -9.35 -7.32 -21.33
N VAL A 127 -9.30 -8.40 -20.53
CA VAL A 127 -8.47 -9.58 -20.76
C VAL A 127 -9.35 -10.84 -20.68
N GLN A 128 -10.05 -11.16 -21.78
CA GLN A 128 -11.10 -12.17 -21.78
C GLN A 128 -10.62 -13.63 -21.97
N ASP A 129 -9.34 -13.87 -22.27
CA ASP A 129 -8.87 -15.21 -22.69
C ASP A 129 -7.63 -15.75 -21.91
N ILE A 130 -7.32 -15.18 -20.75
CA ILE A 130 -6.16 -15.61 -19.94
C ILE A 130 -6.65 -16.22 -18.63
N PRO A 131 -6.46 -17.54 -18.39
CA PRO A 131 -7.01 -18.22 -17.23
C PRO A 131 -6.37 -17.79 -15.90
N PHE A 132 -5.10 -17.36 -15.94
CA PHE A 132 -4.35 -16.88 -14.78
C PHE A 132 -3.75 -15.53 -15.11
N ILE A 133 -4.35 -14.46 -14.58
CA ILE A 133 -3.86 -13.11 -14.80
C ILE A 133 -3.03 -12.73 -13.58
N PRO A 134 -1.70 -12.54 -13.72
CA PRO A 134 -0.86 -12.01 -12.65
C PRO A 134 -1.38 -10.64 -12.24
N LEU A 135 -1.75 -10.45 -10.97
CA LEU A 135 -2.24 -9.17 -10.46
C LEU A 135 -1.45 -8.73 -9.24
N LEU A 136 -1.21 -7.43 -9.15
CA LEU A 136 -0.62 -6.77 -8.00
C LEU A 136 -1.58 -5.71 -7.46
N LEU A 137 -1.80 -5.74 -6.16
CA LEU A 137 -2.58 -4.75 -5.42
C LEU A 137 -1.65 -4.19 -4.34
N ILE A 138 -1.22 -2.95 -4.50
CA ILE A 138 -0.06 -2.39 -3.81
C ILE A 138 -0.42 -1.03 -3.23
N GLY A 139 0.13 -0.69 -2.07
CA GLY A 139 0.18 0.69 -1.59
C GLY A 139 -0.14 0.83 -0.11
N ASP A 140 -0.60 2.03 0.25
CA ASP A 140 -0.94 2.43 1.61
C ASP A 140 -2.44 2.18 1.87
N PHE A 141 -2.70 1.14 2.64
CA PHE A 141 -4.06 0.73 3.01
C PHE A 141 -4.53 1.39 4.30
N ASN A 142 -3.70 2.21 4.97
CA ASN A 142 -4.07 2.88 6.21
C ASN A 142 -4.75 1.94 7.23
N SER A 143 -4.41 0.64 7.22
CA SER A 143 -5.09 -0.39 7.99
C SER A 143 -4.09 -1.45 8.42
N THR A 144 -4.03 -1.70 9.72
CA THR A 144 -3.20 -2.76 10.33
C THR A 144 -3.75 -4.15 10.00
N PRO A 145 -2.95 -5.23 10.13
CA PRO A 145 -3.45 -6.59 9.89
C PRO A 145 -4.55 -7.00 10.88
N HIS A 146 -4.51 -6.41 12.08
CA HIS A 146 -5.42 -6.70 13.20
C HIS A 146 -6.05 -5.40 13.73
N ILE A 147 -7.23 -5.52 14.34
CA ILE A 147 -7.85 -4.41 15.08
C ILE A 147 -6.98 -4.13 16.30
N ASP A 148 -6.58 -2.87 16.52
CA ASP A 148 -5.74 -2.48 17.65
C ASP A 148 -6.36 -2.95 18.98
N HIS A 149 -5.61 -3.77 19.73
CA HIS A 149 -5.96 -4.12 21.10
C HIS A 149 -5.06 -3.36 22.07
N LYS A 150 -5.66 -2.45 22.85
CA LYS A 150 -5.04 -1.90 24.06
C LYS A 150 -5.09 -2.88 25.26
N LYS A 151 -5.37 -4.18 25.05
CA LYS A 151 -5.53 -5.19 26.11
C LYS A 151 -5.03 -6.56 25.65
N GLU A 152 -4.18 -7.18 26.46
CA GLU A 152 -3.40 -8.40 26.15
C GLU A 152 -4.23 -9.70 26.10
N ASP A 153 -5.51 -9.68 26.53
CA ASP A 153 -6.31 -10.90 26.72
C ASP A 153 -7.44 -11.13 25.69
N GLU A 154 -7.55 -10.31 24.63
CA GLU A 154 -8.62 -10.46 23.63
C GLU A 154 -8.18 -11.21 22.37
N ILE A 155 -9.13 -11.95 21.77
CA ILE A 155 -8.97 -12.59 20.47
C ILE A 155 -8.56 -11.53 19.46
N ILE A 156 -7.38 -11.71 18.87
CA ILE A 156 -6.84 -10.84 17.82
C ILE A 156 -7.72 -10.98 16.56
N GLN A 157 -8.67 -10.06 16.40
CA GLN A 157 -9.50 -10.00 15.19
C GLN A 157 -8.73 -9.30 14.08
N ALA A 158 -8.76 -9.84 12.86
CA ALA A 158 -8.20 -9.16 11.69
C ALA A 158 -8.93 -7.85 11.42
N SER A 159 -8.24 -6.83 10.90
CA SER A 159 -8.94 -5.62 10.47
C SER A 159 -9.80 -5.92 9.24
N GLY A 160 -10.93 -5.22 9.10
CA GLY A 160 -11.85 -5.47 7.98
C GLY A 160 -11.22 -5.34 6.60
N VAL A 161 -10.30 -4.39 6.39
CA VAL A 161 -9.60 -4.24 5.10
C VAL A 161 -8.70 -5.45 4.85
N TYR A 162 -7.90 -5.83 5.84
CA TYR A 162 -6.96 -6.94 5.70
C TYR A 162 -7.68 -8.28 5.55
N GLU A 163 -8.72 -8.54 6.34
CA GLU A 163 -9.56 -9.74 6.23
C GLU A 163 -10.28 -9.80 4.87
N LEU A 164 -10.82 -8.68 4.37
CA LEU A 164 -11.46 -8.64 3.05
C LEU A 164 -10.47 -9.06 1.95
N ILE A 165 -9.27 -8.48 1.95
CA ILE A 165 -8.27 -8.71 0.91
C ILE A 165 -7.75 -10.15 0.96
N THR A 166 -7.45 -10.65 2.15
CA THR A 166 -6.78 -11.96 2.32
C THR A 166 -7.73 -13.16 2.29
N THR A 167 -8.98 -12.99 2.72
CA THR A 167 -9.99 -14.06 2.75
C THR A 167 -11.02 -13.94 1.64
N GLY A 168 -11.15 -12.76 1.03
CA GLY A 168 -12.12 -12.47 -0.02
C GLY A 168 -13.52 -12.18 0.50
N ARG A 169 -13.74 -12.11 1.82
CA ARG A 169 -15.07 -11.93 2.40
C ARG A 169 -15.04 -11.14 3.69
N ILE A 170 -16.08 -10.34 3.92
CA ILE A 170 -16.41 -9.79 5.23
C ILE A 170 -17.86 -10.11 5.60
N SER A 171 -18.03 -10.73 6.77
CA SER A 171 -19.34 -10.97 7.36
C SER A 171 -19.98 -9.67 7.85
N LYS A 172 -21.32 -9.59 7.81
CA LYS A 172 -22.08 -8.48 8.39
C LYS A 172 -21.82 -8.27 9.89
N ASN A 173 -21.38 -9.32 10.58
CA ASN A 173 -21.09 -9.30 12.01
C ASN A 173 -19.68 -8.80 12.34
N HIS A 174 -18.82 -8.61 11.35
CA HIS A 174 -17.46 -8.11 11.53
C HIS A 174 -17.47 -6.70 12.15
N ALA A 175 -16.55 -6.40 13.08
CA ALA A 175 -16.55 -5.14 13.83
C ALA A 175 -16.46 -3.89 12.94
N HIS A 176 -15.69 -3.96 11.85
CA HIS A 176 -15.57 -2.87 10.87
C HIS A 176 -16.68 -2.82 9.81
N HIS A 177 -17.63 -3.78 9.79
CA HIS A 177 -18.73 -3.73 8.83
C HIS A 177 -19.77 -2.68 9.26
N PRO A 178 -20.30 -1.82 8.37
CA PRO A 178 -21.21 -0.72 8.75
C PRO A 178 -22.49 -1.23 9.44
N ALA A 179 -23.02 -2.39 9.01
CA ALA A 179 -24.16 -3.03 9.68
C ALA A 179 -23.91 -3.31 11.17
N ARG A 180 -22.65 -3.57 11.56
CA ARG A 180 -22.26 -3.79 12.96
C ARG A 180 -21.84 -2.49 13.65
N LEU A 181 -21.06 -1.65 12.96
CA LEU A 181 -20.41 -0.47 13.52
C LEU A 181 -21.38 0.70 13.72
N ARG A 182 -22.21 1.01 12.72
CA ARG A 182 -23.03 2.23 12.69
C ARG A 182 -24.33 2.14 13.47
N LYS A 183 -24.78 0.93 13.83
CA LYS A 183 -26.00 0.66 14.64
C LYS A 183 -27.23 1.47 14.20
N SER A 184 -27.42 1.61 12.89
CA SER A 184 -28.57 2.32 12.29
C SER A 184 -29.22 1.43 11.25
N GLU A 185 -30.55 1.47 11.18
CA GLU A 185 -31.36 0.64 10.27
C GLU A 185 -30.95 0.81 8.81
N ALA A 186 -30.51 2.02 8.42
CA ALA A 186 -30.02 2.31 7.09
C ALA A 186 -28.82 1.43 6.68
N PHE A 187 -28.03 0.93 7.64
CA PHE A 187 -26.83 0.13 7.39
C PHE A 187 -27.04 -1.38 7.55
N TYR A 188 -28.14 -1.83 8.20
CA TYR A 188 -28.39 -3.26 8.41
C TYR A 188 -28.64 -4.04 7.12
N SER A 189 -29.19 -3.36 6.11
CA SER A 189 -29.45 -3.94 4.80
C SER A 189 -28.17 -4.21 3.99
N TYR A 190 -27.04 -3.58 4.32
CA TYR A 190 -25.80 -3.76 3.57
C TYR A 190 -25.38 -5.24 3.56
N PRO A 191 -25.09 -5.80 2.37
CA PRO A 191 -24.77 -7.20 2.21
C PRO A 191 -23.37 -7.50 2.78
N GLU A 192 -23.08 -8.78 2.97
CA GLU A 192 -21.69 -9.20 3.12
C GLU A 192 -20.86 -8.76 1.91
N LEU A 193 -19.62 -8.36 2.15
CA LEU A 193 -18.71 -7.96 1.10
C LEU A 193 -17.94 -9.18 0.60
N LYS A 194 -17.79 -9.32 -0.72
CA LYS A 194 -17.08 -10.42 -1.36
C LYS A 194 -16.25 -9.94 -2.54
N ILE A 195 -15.01 -10.38 -2.61
CA ILE A 195 -14.08 -10.14 -3.73
C ILE A 195 -13.22 -11.39 -3.95
N PRO A 196 -12.59 -11.55 -5.13
CA PRO A 196 -11.52 -12.53 -5.28
C PRO A 196 -10.36 -12.21 -4.32
N PRO A 197 -9.91 -13.16 -3.48
CA PRO A 197 -8.86 -12.90 -2.51
C PRO A 197 -7.49 -12.73 -3.18
N PHE A 198 -6.64 -11.96 -2.50
CA PHE A 198 -5.21 -11.80 -2.74
C PHE A 198 -4.42 -12.35 -1.56
N LYS A 199 -3.11 -12.52 -1.74
CA LYS A 199 -2.17 -12.91 -0.67
C LYS A 199 -1.21 -11.77 -0.36
N SER A 200 -0.89 -11.54 0.91
CA SER A 200 0.20 -10.61 1.28
C SER A 200 1.54 -11.29 1.04
N VAL A 201 2.43 -10.66 0.27
CA VAL A 201 3.72 -11.27 -0.04
C VAL A 201 4.63 -11.38 1.19
N PHE A 202 4.58 -10.41 2.11
CA PHE A 202 5.38 -10.44 3.34
C PHE A 202 4.90 -11.55 4.27
N LYS A 203 3.58 -11.69 4.46
CA LYS A 203 2.99 -12.81 5.20
C LYS A 203 3.40 -14.17 4.61
N GLU A 204 3.33 -14.32 3.28
CA GLU A 204 3.62 -15.61 2.62
C GLU A 204 5.11 -15.98 2.70
N ILE A 205 6.03 -15.02 2.54
CA ILE A 205 7.48 -15.28 2.53
C ILE A 205 8.08 -15.34 3.94
N ASN A 206 7.67 -14.43 4.83
CA ASN A 206 8.25 -14.30 6.17
C ASN A 206 7.40 -14.97 7.28
N GLY A 207 6.21 -15.47 6.95
CA GLY A 207 5.22 -15.99 7.90
C GLY A 207 4.45 -14.91 8.67
N LYS A 208 4.87 -13.65 8.58
CA LYS A 208 4.26 -12.50 9.26
C LYS A 208 4.46 -11.20 8.47
N GLU A 209 3.64 -10.21 8.78
CA GLU A 209 3.81 -8.85 8.26
C GLU A 209 4.99 -8.14 8.95
N PRO A 210 5.54 -7.05 8.35
CA PRO A 210 6.51 -6.19 9.02
C PRO A 210 6.00 -5.67 10.37
N GLU A 211 6.90 -5.41 11.31
CA GLU A 211 6.56 -4.83 12.62
C GLU A 211 5.89 -3.47 12.47
N PHE A 212 6.41 -2.66 11.55
CA PHE A 212 5.78 -1.44 11.10
C PHE A 212 6.15 -1.18 9.64
N THR A 213 5.34 -0.36 8.98
CA THR A 213 5.66 0.26 7.71
C THR A 213 5.56 1.77 7.77
N ASN A 214 4.82 2.32 8.76
CA ASN A 214 4.83 3.71 9.17
C ASN A 214 5.23 3.82 10.65
N LYS A 215 6.07 4.81 10.99
CA LYS A 215 6.50 5.06 12.38
C LYS A 215 6.71 6.54 12.69
N THR A 216 5.73 7.14 13.36
CA THR A 216 5.70 8.54 13.81
C THR A 216 5.68 8.61 15.34
N PRO A 217 5.77 9.81 15.98
CA PRO A 217 5.63 9.92 17.43
C PRO A 217 4.31 9.37 18.00
N SER A 218 3.25 9.35 17.19
CA SER A 218 1.89 9.04 17.65
C SER A 218 1.34 7.72 17.13
N PHE A 219 2.04 7.07 16.20
CA PHE A 219 1.60 5.84 15.56
C PHE A 219 2.78 5.01 15.06
N GLU A 220 2.73 3.70 15.30
CA GLU A 220 3.63 2.70 14.74
C GLU A 220 2.77 1.51 14.30
N GLY A 221 2.90 1.10 13.03
CA GLY A 221 2.14 -0.03 12.52
C GLY A 221 2.39 -0.35 11.05
N CYS A 222 2.03 -1.57 10.66
CA CYS A 222 2.06 -2.01 9.27
C CYS A 222 0.76 -1.60 8.57
N ILE A 223 0.85 -0.66 7.63
CA ILE A 223 -0.28 -0.13 6.85
C ILE A 223 -0.04 -0.16 5.35
N ASP A 224 1.19 -0.48 4.93
CA ASP A 224 1.60 -0.64 3.54
C ASP A 224 1.71 -2.12 3.19
N TYR A 225 1.26 -2.50 1.99
CA TYR A 225 1.25 -3.90 1.57
C TYR A 225 1.56 -4.06 0.08
N ILE A 226 2.12 -5.22 -0.25
CA ILE A 226 2.19 -5.76 -1.61
C ILE A 226 1.35 -7.04 -1.61
N PHE A 227 0.11 -6.93 -2.06
CA PHE A 227 -0.77 -8.06 -2.28
C PHE A 227 -0.65 -8.57 -3.72
N TYR A 228 -0.73 -9.88 -3.91
CA TYR A 228 -0.56 -10.50 -5.22
C TYR A 228 -1.57 -11.62 -5.49
N LYS A 229 -1.75 -11.91 -6.79
CA LYS A 229 -2.52 -13.05 -7.31
C LYS A 229 -1.84 -13.60 -8.57
N GLU A 230 -1.86 -14.91 -8.76
CA GLU A 230 -1.28 -15.60 -9.93
C GLU A 230 0.20 -15.21 -10.24
N LEU A 231 0.99 -15.02 -9.19
CA LEU A 231 2.43 -14.78 -9.22
C LEU A 231 3.11 -15.73 -8.21
N ILE A 232 4.38 -16.07 -8.44
CA ILE A 232 5.16 -16.85 -7.46
C ILE A 232 6.11 -15.88 -6.74
N PRO A 233 5.93 -15.61 -5.43
CA PRO A 233 6.84 -14.74 -4.71
C PRO A 233 8.18 -15.43 -4.47
N ILE A 234 9.28 -14.68 -4.62
CA ILE A 234 10.65 -15.17 -4.46
C ILE A 234 11.26 -14.63 -3.17
N SER A 235 11.12 -13.33 -2.91
CA SER A 235 11.75 -12.67 -1.77
C SER A 235 11.01 -11.39 -1.40
N THR A 236 11.17 -10.96 -0.16
CA THR A 236 10.66 -9.68 0.36
C THR A 236 11.73 -8.97 1.16
N GLU A 237 11.77 -7.65 1.10
CA GLU A 237 12.74 -6.83 1.80
C GLU A 237 12.13 -5.46 2.14
N THR A 238 12.32 -5.00 3.39
CA THR A 238 12.07 -3.61 3.79
C THR A 238 13.34 -2.77 3.65
N ILE A 239 13.18 -1.47 3.44
CA ILE A 239 14.28 -0.50 3.46
C ILE A 239 13.93 0.57 4.50
N PRO A 240 14.59 0.55 5.68
CA PRO A 240 15.73 -0.30 6.07
C PRO A 240 15.37 -1.78 6.31
N ARG A 241 16.38 -2.66 6.19
CA ARG A 241 16.24 -4.09 6.50
C ARG A 241 16.06 -4.36 8.00
N ASN A 242 16.80 -3.63 8.84
CA ASN A 242 16.70 -3.75 10.29
C ASN A 242 15.79 -2.64 10.84
N LEU A 243 14.61 -3.02 11.30
CA LEU A 243 13.61 -2.09 11.84
C LEU A 243 13.84 -1.77 13.34
N LYS A 244 14.61 -2.59 14.05
CA LYS A 244 14.79 -2.47 15.52
C LYS A 244 15.46 -1.18 15.95
N ASP A 245 16.35 -0.64 15.12
CA ASP A 245 17.13 0.56 15.42
C ASP A 245 16.37 1.85 15.04
N ILE A 246 15.21 1.73 14.40
CA ILE A 246 14.42 2.87 13.95
C ILE A 246 13.55 3.37 15.11
N LYS A 247 13.99 4.49 15.68
CA LYS A 247 13.26 5.20 16.72
C LYS A 247 12.05 5.94 16.17
N MET A 248 12.21 6.62 15.04
CA MET A 248 11.19 7.48 14.43
C MET A 248 11.50 7.75 12.97
N LEU A 249 10.46 8.03 12.20
CA LEU A 249 10.51 8.46 10.81
C LEU A 249 9.68 9.75 10.63
N PRO A 250 10.03 10.60 9.64
CA PRO A 250 11.25 10.55 8.85
C PRO A 250 12.50 10.92 9.69
N ASN A 251 13.69 10.62 9.18
CA ASN A 251 14.96 11.01 9.80
C ASN A 251 16.04 11.31 8.74
N GLU A 252 17.28 11.56 9.18
CA GLU A 252 18.42 11.90 8.32
C GLU A 252 18.82 10.81 7.30
N HIS A 253 18.32 9.58 7.46
CA HIS A 253 18.59 8.46 6.56
C HIS A 253 17.36 8.02 5.77
N PHE A 254 16.16 8.24 6.30
CA PHE A 254 14.90 7.79 5.71
C PHE A 254 13.95 8.99 5.48
N PRO A 255 13.65 9.32 4.22
CA PRO A 255 13.02 10.60 3.82
C PRO A 255 11.49 10.65 3.96
N SER A 256 10.87 9.58 4.46
CA SER A 256 9.42 9.46 4.65
C SER A 256 9.15 8.88 6.03
N ASP A 257 7.97 9.16 6.59
CA ASP A 257 7.44 8.47 7.77
C ASP A 257 7.07 7.01 7.48
N HIS A 258 7.00 6.64 6.20
CA HIS A 258 6.90 5.26 5.72
C HIS A 258 8.25 4.68 5.26
N ILE A 259 8.39 3.36 5.40
CA ILE A 259 9.51 2.60 4.84
C ILE A 259 9.15 2.02 3.48
N MET A 260 10.16 1.75 2.66
CA MET A 260 9.93 1.10 1.37
C MET A 260 9.80 -0.40 1.54
N LEU A 261 8.77 -0.98 0.91
CA LEU A 261 8.61 -2.42 0.76
C LEU A 261 9.05 -2.84 -0.63
N THR A 262 9.79 -3.93 -0.74
CA THR A 262 10.17 -4.51 -2.03
C THR A 262 9.94 -6.02 -2.04
N SER A 263 9.62 -6.55 -3.23
CA SER A 263 9.45 -7.99 -3.44
C SER A 263 9.88 -8.39 -4.84
N GLU A 264 10.45 -9.58 -4.97
CA GLU A 264 10.72 -10.22 -6.27
C GLU A 264 9.65 -11.29 -6.52
N PHE A 265 9.13 -11.35 -7.74
CA PHE A 265 8.17 -12.36 -8.20
C PHE A 265 8.66 -13.03 -9.48
N PHE A 266 8.29 -14.29 -9.66
CA PHE A 266 8.36 -14.97 -10.94
C PHE A 266 7.00 -14.91 -11.63
N ILE A 267 7.00 -14.49 -12.90
CA ILE A 267 5.83 -14.51 -13.78
C ILE A 267 5.87 -15.80 -14.59
N VAL A 268 4.84 -16.63 -14.45
CA VAL A 268 4.63 -17.87 -15.23
C VAL A 268 4.03 -17.55 -16.59
#